data_AF-A0A564T4E3-F1
#
_entry.id   AF-A0A564T4E3-F1
#
_cell.length_a   1.000
_cell.length_b   1.000
_cell.length_c   1.000
_cell.angle_alpha   90.00
_cell.angle_beta   90.00
_cell.angle_gamma   90.00
#
_symmetry.space_group_name_H-M   'P 1'
#
loop_
_entity.id
_entity.type
_entity.pdbx_description
1 polymer ?
#
loop_
_entity_poly.entity_id
_entity_poly.type
_entity_poly.pdbx_seq_one_letter_code
_entity_poly.pdbx_strand_id
1 'polypeptide(L)'
;MDSNGDLTISGGEVYVDGPTDGGNGALDYDGNGTITGGTVVMVGSNGMAMGFGSNSKQASILANVSGSAGDKVTITDSSGKEILSYTAAKNFQSVLVSSATIKDGESYTITVNGQSTTATASLTTQNGNGMGGGPGGR
;
A
#
# COMPACT_ATOMS: atom_id res chain seq x y z
N MET A 1 3.02 4.56 10.59
CA MET A 1 4.28 4.11 11.19
C MET A 1 5.32 5.12 10.78
N ASP A 2 6.06 5.64 11.75
CA ASP A 2 7.03 6.71 11.59
C ASP A 2 8.37 6.25 12.15
N SER A 3 9.41 6.25 11.31
CA SER A 3 10.76 5.84 11.67
C SER A 3 11.77 6.85 11.14
N ASN A 4 12.54 7.48 12.03
CA ASN A 4 13.65 8.36 11.66
C ASN A 4 14.89 7.59 11.10
N GLY A 5 14.67 6.44 10.46
CA GLY A 5 15.68 5.50 9.97
C GLY A 5 15.07 4.41 9.08
N ASP A 6 15.69 3.23 9.02
CA ASP A 6 15.14 2.10 8.23
C ASP A 6 13.87 1.54 8.89
N LEU A 7 12.94 1.03 8.07
CA LEU A 7 11.74 0.31 8.50
C LEU A 7 11.71 -1.07 7.82
N THR A 8 11.62 -2.14 8.62
CA THR A 8 11.53 -3.51 8.10
C THR A 8 10.33 -4.24 8.67
N ILE A 9 9.49 -4.80 7.79
CA ILE A 9 8.40 -5.73 8.14
C ILE A 9 8.78 -7.13 7.63
N SER A 10 8.85 -8.10 8.53
CA SER A 10 9.26 -9.48 8.21
C SER A 10 8.16 -10.53 8.39
N GLY A 11 7.03 -10.16 8.99
CA GLY A 11 5.90 -11.05 9.22
C GLY A 11 4.83 -10.42 10.11
N GLY A 12 3.78 -11.19 10.40
CA GLY A 12 2.64 -10.76 11.20
C GLY A 12 1.58 -10.00 10.39
N GLU A 13 0.63 -9.43 11.11
CA GLU A 13 -0.44 -8.59 10.55
C GLU A 13 -0.25 -7.16 11.04
N VAL A 14 -0.20 -6.20 10.11
CA VAL A 14 0.00 -4.79 10.40
C VAL A 14 -1.11 -3.98 9.75
N TYR A 15 -1.90 -3.32 10.59
CA TYR A 15 -2.99 -2.44 10.18
C TYR A 15 -2.70 -1.03 10.70
N VAL A 16 -2.68 -0.04 9.80
CA VAL A 16 -2.34 1.34 10.15
C VAL A 16 -3.35 2.31 9.56
N ASP A 17 -4.06 3.05 10.42
CA ASP A 17 -4.80 4.25 10.05
C ASP A 17 -3.91 5.48 10.25
N GLY A 18 -3.20 5.82 9.18
CA GLY A 18 -2.37 7.00 9.06
C GLY A 18 -3.16 8.31 9.22
N PRO A 19 -2.44 9.43 9.30
CA PRO A 19 -3.05 10.74 9.43
C PRO A 19 -3.88 11.09 8.19
N THR A 20 -4.92 11.88 8.43
CA THR A 20 -5.82 12.40 7.39
C THR A 20 -5.29 13.66 6.72
N ASP A 21 -4.36 14.35 7.39
CA ASP A 21 -3.76 15.58 6.88
C ASP A 21 -2.66 15.29 5.85
N GLY A 22 -2.43 16.24 4.93
CA GLY A 22 -1.43 16.13 3.86
C GLY A 22 0.02 16.11 4.35
N GLY A 23 0.25 16.35 5.64
CA GLY A 23 1.57 16.62 6.19
C GLY A 23 2.33 15.40 6.66
N ASN A 24 1.69 14.21 6.75
CA ASN A 24 2.28 12.95 7.21
C ASN A 24 1.74 11.75 6.39
N GLY A 25 2.57 10.72 6.19
CA GLY A 25 2.20 9.46 5.54
C GLY A 25 1.69 8.39 6.51
N ALA A 26 0.92 7.40 6.03
CA ALA A 26 0.61 6.21 6.83
C ALA A 26 1.85 5.33 7.05
N LEU A 27 2.77 5.35 6.08
CA LEU A 27 4.11 4.83 6.15
C LEU A 27 5.08 6.00 5.95
N ASP A 28 5.90 6.27 6.95
CA ASP A 28 6.88 7.35 6.93
C ASP A 28 8.21 6.81 7.46
N TYR A 29 9.27 6.94 6.66
CA TYR A 29 10.61 6.51 7.04
C TYR A 29 11.66 7.33 6.29
N ASP A 30 12.76 7.69 6.97
CA ASP A 30 13.87 8.45 6.38
C ASP A 30 14.87 7.56 5.60
N GLY A 31 14.93 6.27 5.95
CA GLY A 31 15.86 5.30 5.38
C GLY A 31 15.25 4.41 4.30
N ASN A 32 15.41 3.10 4.46
CA ASN A 32 14.84 2.07 3.58
C ASN A 32 13.58 1.45 4.20
N GLY A 33 12.48 1.46 3.45
CA GLY A 33 11.29 0.67 3.76
C GLY A 33 11.38 -0.69 3.09
N THR A 34 11.47 -1.76 3.87
CA THR A 34 11.61 -3.12 3.36
C THR A 34 10.50 -4.01 3.90
N ILE A 35 9.82 -4.74 3.02
CA ILE A 35 8.90 -5.81 3.40
C ILE A 35 9.37 -7.16 2.88
N THR A 36 9.40 -8.16 3.76
CA THR A 36 9.84 -9.52 3.45
C THR A 36 8.82 -10.59 3.78
N GLY A 37 7.75 -10.25 4.50
CA GLY A 37 6.69 -11.18 4.88
C GLY A 37 5.56 -10.49 5.65
N GLY A 38 4.39 -11.13 5.70
CA GLY A 38 3.24 -10.70 6.48
C GLY A 38 2.06 -10.19 5.66
N THR A 39 1.04 -9.69 6.36
CA THR A 39 -0.11 -8.97 5.80
C THR A 39 -0.04 -7.54 6.30
N VAL A 40 -0.04 -6.58 5.38
CA VAL A 40 0.04 -5.16 5.68
C VAL A 40 -1.11 -4.44 4.99
N VAL A 41 -1.83 -3.62 5.75
CA VAL A 41 -2.80 -2.66 5.23
C VAL A 41 -2.54 -1.32 5.91
N MET A 42 -2.26 -0.30 5.12
CA MET A 42 -2.14 1.06 5.62
C MET A 42 -3.05 1.96 4.82
N VAL A 43 -3.87 2.76 5.51
CA VAL A 43 -4.71 3.78 4.91
C VAL A 43 -4.26 5.13 5.44
N GLY A 44 -4.29 6.19 4.63
CA GLY A 44 -3.95 7.52 5.11
C GLY A 44 -4.01 8.58 4.03
N SER A 45 -3.36 9.71 4.27
CA SER A 45 -3.24 10.78 3.29
C SER A 45 -2.51 10.35 2.01
N ASN A 46 -2.84 10.97 0.88
CA ASN A 46 -2.12 10.79 -0.37
C ASN A 46 -0.88 11.70 -0.45
N GLY A 47 -0.89 12.86 0.22
CA GLY A 47 0.15 13.90 0.08
C GLY A 47 1.58 13.42 0.35
N MET A 48 1.75 12.46 1.27
CA MET A 48 3.02 11.78 1.56
C MET A 48 2.85 10.26 1.64
N ALA A 49 1.94 9.67 0.85
CA ALA A 49 1.87 8.22 0.82
C ALA A 49 3.20 7.66 0.27
N MET A 50 3.80 6.72 0.98
CA MET A 50 4.99 6.00 0.53
C MET A 50 4.70 4.50 0.57
N GLY A 51 5.33 3.76 -0.34
CA GLY A 51 5.30 2.30 -0.35
C GLY A 51 6.62 1.72 0.11
N PHE A 52 6.86 0.44 -0.19
CA PHE A 52 8.14 -0.21 0.13
C PHE A 52 9.15 -0.07 -1.01
N GLY A 53 10.43 -0.01 -0.65
CA GLY A 53 11.56 0.09 -1.56
C GLY A 53 12.04 -1.24 -2.13
N SER A 54 13.02 -1.16 -3.04
CA SER A 54 13.54 -2.27 -3.86
C SER A 54 14.24 -3.41 -3.12
N ASN A 55 14.56 -3.22 -1.84
CA ASN A 55 15.10 -4.28 -0.98
C ASN A 55 14.03 -5.29 -0.54
N SER A 56 12.76 -5.04 -0.86
CA SER A 56 11.63 -5.88 -0.49
C SER A 56 11.63 -7.21 -1.22
N LYS A 57 11.15 -8.26 -0.53
CA LYS A 57 10.97 -9.62 -1.08
C LYS A 57 9.50 -9.96 -1.29
N GLN A 58 8.60 -9.06 -0.90
CA GLN A 58 7.16 -9.22 -1.00
C GLN A 58 6.58 -8.00 -1.70
N ALA A 59 5.69 -8.24 -2.67
CA ALA A 59 5.11 -7.17 -3.46
C ALA A 59 4.04 -6.41 -2.66
N SER A 60 3.89 -5.14 -2.97
CA SER A 60 2.85 -4.28 -2.41
C SER A 60 2.10 -3.54 -3.50
N ILE A 61 0.94 -3.02 -3.14
CA ILE A 61 0.07 -2.21 -3.98
C ILE A 61 -0.10 -0.88 -3.28
N LEU A 62 0.19 0.21 -3.96
CA LEU A 62 -0.12 1.56 -3.50
C LEU A 62 -1.14 2.17 -4.45
N ALA A 63 -2.30 2.57 -3.93
CA ALA A 63 -3.38 3.12 -4.73
C ALA A 63 -3.94 4.40 -4.09
N ASN A 64 -4.19 5.40 -4.93
CA ASN A 64 -4.83 6.64 -4.54
C ASN A 64 -6.34 6.46 -4.62
N VAL A 65 -6.93 6.03 -3.51
CA VAL A 65 -8.37 5.82 -3.34
C VAL A 65 -8.79 6.41 -2.02
N SER A 66 -9.93 7.08 -2.01
CA SER A 66 -10.45 7.75 -0.82
C SER A 66 -11.60 6.98 -0.19
N GLY A 67 -11.71 7.08 1.11
CA GLY A 67 -12.81 6.54 1.89
C GLY A 67 -12.94 7.24 3.23
N SER A 68 -14.05 6.97 3.92
CA SER A 68 -14.37 7.52 5.23
C SER A 68 -14.17 6.48 6.33
N ALA A 69 -14.11 6.94 7.58
CA ALA A 69 -14.19 6.04 8.72
C ALA A 69 -15.43 5.14 8.63
N GLY A 70 -15.24 3.83 8.83
CA GLY A 70 -16.26 2.80 8.68
C GLY A 70 -16.36 2.20 7.27
N ASP A 71 -15.71 2.78 6.25
CA ASP A 71 -15.71 2.21 4.91
C ASP A 71 -14.85 0.94 4.86
N LYS A 72 -15.34 -0.04 4.10
CA LYS A 72 -14.63 -1.30 3.86
C LYS A 72 -13.78 -1.20 2.61
N VAL A 73 -12.47 -1.36 2.78
CA VAL A 73 -11.49 -1.59 1.72
C VAL A 73 -11.43 -3.08 1.42
N THR A 74 -11.57 -3.45 0.16
CA THR A 74 -11.50 -4.85 -0.29
C THR A 74 -10.51 -4.95 -1.44
N ILE A 75 -9.63 -5.95 -1.39
CA ILE A 75 -8.67 -6.22 -2.45
C ILE A 75 -9.04 -7.55 -3.09
N THR A 76 -9.23 -7.55 -4.41
CA THR A 76 -9.50 -8.76 -5.19
C THR A 76 -8.45 -8.97 -6.27
N ASP A 77 -8.17 -10.23 -6.60
CA ASP A 77 -7.34 -10.58 -7.75
C ASP A 77 -8.12 -10.48 -9.07
N SER A 78 -7.44 -10.74 -10.18
CA SER A 78 -8.02 -10.71 -11.53
C SER A 78 -9.13 -11.75 -11.76
N SER A 79 -9.25 -12.77 -10.91
CA SER A 79 -10.34 -13.75 -10.93
C SER A 79 -11.57 -13.31 -10.13
N GLY A 80 -11.48 -12.16 -9.44
CA GLY A 80 -12.51 -11.66 -8.54
C GLY A 80 -12.48 -12.29 -7.15
N LYS A 81 -11.44 -13.06 -6.81
CA LYS A 81 -11.28 -13.65 -5.48
C LYS A 81 -10.80 -12.58 -4.51
N GLU A 82 -11.48 -12.48 -3.36
CA GLU A 82 -11.05 -11.62 -2.25
C GLU A 82 -9.73 -12.13 -1.66
N ILE A 83 -8.76 -11.22 -1.62
CA ILE A 83 -7.43 -11.42 -1.03
C ILE A 83 -7.41 -10.91 0.40
N LEU A 84 -8.00 -9.74 0.65
CA LEU A 84 -8.13 -9.17 1.97
C LEU A 84 -9.31 -8.20 2.04
N SER A 85 -9.77 -7.94 3.26
CA SER A 85 -10.66 -6.82 3.56
C SER A 85 -10.28 -6.13 4.87
N TYR A 86 -10.42 -4.80 4.90
CA TYR A 86 -10.12 -3.96 6.05
C TYR A 86 -11.18 -2.87 6.20
N THR A 87 -11.63 -2.61 7.43
CA THR A 87 -12.53 -1.48 7.72
C THR A 87 -11.72 -0.32 8.26
N ALA A 88 -11.70 0.79 7.54
CA ALA A 88 -10.93 1.97 7.93
C ALA A 88 -11.49 2.59 9.22
N ALA A 89 -10.64 2.92 10.18
CA ALA A 89 -11.05 3.60 11.40
C ALA A 89 -11.07 5.13 11.22
N LYS A 90 -10.44 5.64 10.16
CA LYS A 90 -10.35 7.07 9.82
C LYS A 90 -10.62 7.30 8.33
N ASN A 91 -10.83 8.56 7.97
CA ASN A 91 -10.83 8.96 6.57
C ASN A 91 -9.44 8.73 5.96
N PHE A 92 -9.40 8.45 4.66
CA PHE A 92 -8.15 8.22 3.95
C PHE A 92 -8.28 8.64 2.48
N GLN A 93 -7.13 8.77 1.83
CA GLN A 93 -6.97 9.17 0.43
C GLN A 93 -5.98 8.26 -0.33
N SER A 94 -5.29 7.37 0.38
CA SER A 94 -4.41 6.34 -0.17
C SER A 94 -4.56 5.04 0.62
N VAL A 95 -4.24 3.94 -0.05
CA VAL A 95 -4.15 2.60 0.54
C VAL A 95 -2.85 1.94 0.07
N LEU A 96 -2.04 1.48 1.01
CA LEU A 96 -0.90 0.58 0.80
C LEU A 96 -1.27 -0.81 1.31
N VAL A 97 -1.06 -1.83 0.48
CA VAL A 97 -1.36 -3.22 0.82
C VAL A 97 -0.20 -4.13 0.47
N SER A 98 0.08 -5.12 1.32
CA SER A 98 0.91 -6.29 0.97
C SER A 98 0.36 -7.55 1.63
N SER A 99 0.51 -8.70 0.98
CA SER A 99 0.16 -10.02 1.54
C SER A 99 0.92 -11.11 0.79
N ALA A 100 1.01 -12.32 1.37
CA ALA A 100 1.78 -13.41 0.75
C ALA A 100 1.20 -13.86 -0.60
N THR A 101 -0.05 -13.50 -0.89
CA THR A 101 -0.75 -13.83 -2.13
C THR A 101 -0.66 -12.71 -3.17
N ILE A 102 -0.15 -11.53 -2.80
CA ILE A 102 0.11 -10.43 -3.73
C ILE A 102 1.44 -10.71 -4.43
N LYS A 103 1.41 -10.71 -5.77
CA LYS A 103 2.53 -11.09 -6.62
C LYS A 103 2.96 -9.91 -7.47
N ASP A 104 4.27 -9.73 -7.59
CA ASP A 104 4.89 -8.70 -8.43
C ASP A 104 4.39 -8.78 -9.87
N GLY A 105 4.02 -7.63 -10.44
CA GLY A 105 3.52 -7.50 -11.82
C GLY A 105 2.06 -7.89 -12.04
N GLU A 106 1.38 -8.48 -11.05
CA GLU A 106 -0.04 -8.82 -11.15
C GLU A 106 -0.94 -7.60 -10.83
N SER A 107 -2.13 -7.58 -11.43
CA SER A 107 -3.11 -6.51 -11.22
C SER A 107 -4.18 -6.91 -10.23
N TYR A 108 -4.55 -5.97 -9.37
CA TYR A 108 -5.53 -6.16 -8.31
C TYR A 108 -6.56 -5.03 -8.33
N THR A 109 -7.78 -5.35 -7.91
CA THR A 109 -8.86 -4.36 -7.79
C THR A 109 -9.01 -3.96 -6.33
N ILE A 110 -8.98 -2.67 -6.07
CA ILE A 110 -9.20 -2.06 -4.77
C ILE A 110 -10.59 -1.45 -4.79
N THR A 111 -11.48 -1.99 -3.96
CA THR A 111 -12.86 -1.54 -3.83
C THR A 111 -13.06 -0.87 -2.49
N VAL A 112 -13.56 0.37 -2.51
CA VAL A 112 -13.94 1.15 -1.33
C VAL A 112 -15.36 1.66 -1.54
N ASN A 113 -16.28 1.26 -0.65
CA ASN A 113 -17.69 1.68 -0.68
C ASN A 113 -18.35 1.56 -2.08
N GLY A 114 -18.06 0.47 -2.79
CA GLY A 114 -18.59 0.19 -4.13
C GLY A 114 -17.86 0.87 -5.30
N GLN A 115 -16.98 1.84 -5.05
CA GLN A 115 -16.06 2.34 -6.08
C GLN A 115 -14.83 1.45 -6.17
N SER A 116 -14.37 1.20 -7.40
CA SER A 116 -13.22 0.33 -7.65
C SER A 116 -12.17 1.04 -8.48
N THR A 117 -10.91 0.80 -8.14
CA THR A 117 -9.74 1.17 -8.94
C THR A 117 -8.83 -0.05 -9.10
N THR A 118 -8.03 -0.08 -10.16
CA THR A 118 -7.06 -1.15 -10.39
C THR A 118 -5.65 -0.63 -10.19
N ALA A 119 -4.81 -1.41 -9.52
CA ALA A 119 -3.39 -1.11 -9.40
C ALA A 119 -2.56 -2.39 -9.57
N THR A 120 -1.37 -2.23 -10.14
CA THR A 120 -0.40 -3.31 -10.33
C THR A 120 0.49 -3.40 -9.10
N ALA A 121 0.63 -4.60 -8.56
CA ALA A 121 1.54 -4.84 -7.45
C ALA A 121 2.99 -4.78 -7.93
N SER A 122 3.87 -4.30 -7.06
CA SER A 122 5.29 -4.16 -7.34
C SER A 122 6.12 -4.46 -6.10
N LEU A 123 7.31 -5.05 -6.27
CA LEU A 123 8.34 -5.12 -5.21
C LEU A 123 8.89 -3.74 -4.83
N THR A 124 8.68 -2.74 -5.67
CA THR A 124 8.99 -1.33 -5.37
C THR A 124 7.76 -0.49 -5.63
N THR A 125 7.17 0.06 -4.58
CA THR A 125 6.01 0.95 -4.67
C THR A 125 6.39 2.32 -4.14
N GLN A 126 6.21 3.35 -4.95
CA GLN A 126 6.43 4.74 -4.57
C GLN A 126 5.25 5.56 -5.10
N ASN A 127 4.81 6.58 -4.36
CA ASN A 127 3.78 7.47 -4.85
C ASN A 127 4.36 8.34 -5.97
N GLY A 128 3.69 8.30 -7.11
CA GLY A 128 4.16 8.88 -8.35
C GLY A 128 4.10 10.40 -8.36
N ASN A 129 5.01 11.05 -7.65
CA ASN A 129 5.48 12.40 -7.98
C ASN A 129 6.96 12.41 -8.41
N GLY A 130 7.60 11.25 -8.55
CA GLY A 130 8.96 11.11 -9.06
C GLY A 130 9.11 9.87 -9.93
N MET A 131 9.33 10.10 -11.23
CA MET A 131 9.92 9.19 -12.22
C MET A 131 9.60 7.69 -12.09
N GLY A 132 8.67 7.24 -12.94
CA GLY A 132 8.58 5.84 -13.36
C GLY A 132 9.90 5.40 -14.00
N GLY A 133 10.80 4.85 -13.19
CA GLY A 133 11.94 4.05 -13.64
C GLY A 133 11.43 2.70 -14.10
N GLY A 134 10.86 2.65 -15.31
CA GLY A 134 10.72 1.40 -16.04
C GLY A 134 12.11 0.79 -16.26
N PRO A 135 12.26 -0.54 -16.21
CA PRO A 135 13.55 -1.19 -16.29
C PRO A 135 14.24 -0.85 -17.62
N GLY A 136 15.40 -0.22 -17.51
CA GLY A 136 16.35 -0.09 -18.61
C GLY A 136 16.68 -1.48 -19.15
N GLY A 137 16.24 -1.73 -20.38
CA GLY A 137 16.41 -3.00 -21.06
C GLY A 137 16.87 -2.78 -22.49
N ARG A 138 18.19 -2.90 -22.67
CA ARG A 138 18.99 -3.00 -23.91
C ARG A 138 19.39 -1.70 -24.61
#